data_AF-A0A662UYK7-F1
#
_entry.id   AF-A0A662UYK7-F1
#
_cell.length_a   1.000
_cell.length_b   1.000
_cell.length_c   1.000
_cell.angle_alpha   90.00
_cell.angle_beta   90.00
_cell.angle_gamma   90.00
#
_symmetry.space_group_name_H-M   'P 1'
#
loop_
_entity.id
_entity.type
_entity.pdbx_description
1 polymer ?
#
loop_
_entity_poly.entity_id
_entity_poly.type
_entity_poly.pdbx_seq_one_letter_code
_entity_poly.pdbx_strand_id
1 'polypeptide(L)'
;MAFHEGPIIKPSRKRAKEGLSLIRDAAFYMMIGALLIGIAVIGILPATISPSPLKIPAILFSSIITIATIFIGAIITLLGVYVKLLPGASSLADYSERYSTAASLIKIGYLGGLILIIVGIITLIAIIGASFIITGFILLFIGKIGLIILMFKLNDEFDDSKFLIAGILFILGIFVSLLDLIGWILVYIGAGEVIERLEVAVKTPPPPPAL
;
A
#
# COMPACT_ATOMS: atom_id res chain seq x y z
N MET A 1 46.09 15.88 3.38
CA MET A 1 44.92 15.37 4.13
C MET A 1 44.03 14.64 3.15
N ALA A 2 44.23 13.32 3.02
CA ALA A 2 43.37 12.49 2.19
C ALA A 2 42.12 12.17 3.01
N PHE A 3 40.96 12.68 2.59
CA PHE A 3 39.68 12.22 3.12
C PHE A 3 39.51 10.76 2.67
N HIS A 4 39.70 9.83 3.60
CA HIS A 4 39.21 8.47 3.44
C HIS A 4 37.69 8.52 3.36
N GLU A 5 37.15 8.57 2.13
CA GLU A 5 35.75 8.23 1.86
C GLU A 5 35.57 6.74 2.13
N GLY A 6 35.37 6.41 3.41
CA GLY A 6 35.05 5.08 3.88
C GLY A 6 33.68 4.58 3.38
N PRO A 7 33.39 3.28 3.53
CA PRO A 7 32.36 2.51 2.83
C PRO A 7 30.91 2.75 3.32
N ILE A 8 30.52 4.01 3.58
CA ILE A 8 29.20 4.37 4.12
C ILE A 8 28.09 4.21 3.04
N ILE A 9 28.48 4.20 1.75
CA ILE A 9 27.56 4.10 0.61
C ILE A 9 26.89 2.71 0.51
N LYS A 10 27.58 1.63 0.91
CA LYS A 10 27.09 0.24 0.80
C LYS A 10 25.93 -0.10 1.74
N PRO A 11 25.97 0.21 3.05
CA PRO A 11 24.86 -0.13 3.97
C PRO A 11 23.59 0.68 3.67
N SER A 12 23.74 1.95 3.28
CA SER A 12 22.63 2.83 2.93
C SER A 12 21.86 2.34 1.70
N ARG A 13 22.55 2.02 0.59
CA ARG A 13 21.90 1.45 -0.61
C ARG A 13 21.24 0.08 -0.37
N LYS A 14 21.80 -0.74 0.52
CA LYS A 14 21.21 -2.04 0.89
C LYS A 14 19.85 -1.86 1.56
N ARG A 15 19.72 -0.87 2.47
CA ARG A 15 18.45 -0.53 3.13
C ARG A 15 17.42 0.01 2.15
N ALA A 16 17.82 0.91 1.24
CA ALA A 16 16.93 1.40 0.18
C ALA A 16 16.36 0.26 -0.67
N LYS A 17 17.23 -0.68 -1.10
CA LYS A 17 16.81 -1.87 -1.87
C LYS A 17 15.86 -2.76 -1.08
N GLU A 18 16.15 -3.01 0.19
CA GLU A 18 15.28 -3.81 1.08
C GLU A 18 13.90 -3.15 1.24
N GLY A 19 13.87 -1.84 1.51
CA GLY A 19 12.65 -1.06 1.62
C GLY A 19 11.80 -1.09 0.34
N LEU A 20 12.43 -0.88 -0.82
CA LEU A 20 11.77 -0.97 -2.13
C LEU A 20 11.24 -2.38 -2.43
N SER A 21 12.00 -3.42 -2.09
CA SER A 21 11.56 -4.81 -2.28
C SER A 21 10.31 -5.10 -1.44
N LEU A 22 10.28 -4.63 -0.21
CA LEU A 22 9.13 -4.79 0.67
C LEU A 22 7.92 -3.97 0.19
N ILE A 23 8.13 -2.76 -0.34
CA ILE A 23 7.06 -1.95 -0.94
C ILE A 23 6.52 -2.61 -2.21
N ARG A 24 7.39 -3.20 -3.04
CA ARG A 24 6.98 -3.97 -4.23
C ARG A 24 6.11 -5.15 -3.83
N ASP A 25 6.55 -5.92 -2.84
CA ASP A 25 5.77 -7.04 -2.31
C ASP A 25 4.43 -6.54 -1.77
N ALA A 26 4.42 -5.46 -0.98
CA ALA A 26 3.21 -4.86 -0.46
C ALA A 26 2.24 -4.50 -1.58
N ALA A 27 2.70 -3.82 -2.63
CA ALA A 27 1.89 -3.46 -3.78
C ALA A 27 1.18 -4.67 -4.40
N PHE A 28 1.84 -5.83 -4.45
CA PHE A 28 1.22 -7.07 -4.90
C PHE A 28 0.07 -7.55 -4.00
N TYR A 29 0.26 -7.55 -2.68
CA TYR A 29 -0.81 -7.85 -1.73
C TYR A 29 -1.98 -6.86 -1.86
N MET A 30 -1.68 -5.57 -2.06
CA MET A 30 -2.70 -4.53 -2.21
C MET A 30 -3.51 -4.71 -3.50
N MET A 31 -2.86 -5.10 -4.60
CA MET A 31 -3.56 -5.43 -5.85
C MET A 31 -4.53 -6.61 -5.67
N ILE A 32 -4.09 -7.70 -5.03
CA ILE A 32 -4.95 -8.87 -4.77
C ILE A 32 -6.11 -8.47 -3.86
N GLY A 33 -5.84 -7.75 -2.78
CA GLY A 33 -6.86 -7.28 -1.84
C GLY A 33 -7.90 -6.39 -2.53
N ALA A 34 -7.45 -5.42 -3.32
CA ALA A 34 -8.32 -4.51 -4.07
C ALA A 34 -9.17 -5.24 -5.12
N LEU A 35 -8.61 -6.23 -5.82
CA LEU A 35 -9.36 -7.04 -6.80
C LEU A 35 -10.45 -7.87 -6.13
N LEU A 36 -10.14 -8.53 -5.00
CA LEU A 36 -11.12 -9.33 -4.26
C LEU A 36 -12.27 -8.46 -3.75
N ILE A 37 -11.95 -7.31 -3.13
CA ILE A 37 -12.96 -6.37 -2.64
C ILE A 37 -13.77 -5.79 -3.82
N GLY A 38 -13.11 -5.40 -4.91
CA GLY A 38 -13.77 -4.83 -6.09
C GLY A 38 -14.74 -5.80 -6.76
N ILE A 39 -14.35 -7.06 -6.95
CA ILE A 39 -15.22 -8.11 -7.52
C ILE A 39 -16.43 -8.35 -6.60
N ALA A 40 -16.21 -8.40 -5.28
CA ALA A 40 -17.28 -8.59 -4.32
C ALA A 40 -18.30 -7.43 -4.37
N VAL A 41 -17.83 -6.18 -4.47
CA VAL A 41 -18.70 -4.99 -4.59
C VAL A 41 -19.51 -5.00 -5.89
N ILE A 42 -18.90 -5.37 -7.02
CA ILE A 42 -19.61 -5.48 -8.30
C ILE A 42 -20.67 -6.59 -8.25
N GLY A 43 -20.38 -7.69 -7.57
CA GLY A 43 -21.29 -8.84 -7.44
C GLY A 43 -22.61 -8.53 -6.70
N ILE A 44 -22.62 -7.56 -5.79
CA ILE A 44 -23.82 -7.18 -5.02
C ILE A 44 -24.66 -6.08 -5.69
N LEU A 45 -24.12 -5.34 -6.65
CA LEU A 45 -24.80 -4.22 -7.31
C LEU A 45 -26.13 -4.60 -7.99
N PRO A 46 -26.23 -5.75 -8.71
CA PRO A 46 -27.49 -6.16 -9.34
C PRO A 46 -28.59 -6.49 -8.31
N ALA A 47 -28.20 -6.93 -7.11
CA ALA A 47 -29.14 -7.31 -6.05
C ALA A 47 -29.76 -6.11 -5.34
N THR A 48 -29.05 -4.97 -5.28
CA THR A 48 -29.55 -3.74 -4.64
C THR A 48 -30.46 -2.92 -5.55
N ILE A 49 -30.30 -3.01 -6.87
CA ILE A 49 -31.06 -2.19 -7.84
C ILE A 49 -32.43 -2.81 -8.20
N SER A 50 -32.57 -4.13 -8.12
CA SER A 50 -33.83 -4.83 -8.45
C SER A 50 -34.20 -5.91 -7.42
N PRO A 51 -34.63 -5.52 -6.22
CA PRO A 51 -35.08 -6.47 -5.20
C PRO A 51 -36.38 -7.15 -5.65
N SER A 52 -36.29 -8.40 -6.11
CA SER A 52 -37.46 -9.23 -6.41
C SER A 52 -37.59 -10.37 -5.39
N PRO A 53 -38.78 -10.63 -4.82
CA PRO A 53 -38.99 -11.67 -3.80
C PRO A 53 -38.54 -13.08 -4.21
N LEU A 54 -38.66 -13.39 -5.51
CA LEU A 54 -38.23 -14.68 -6.09
C LEU A 54 -36.71 -14.89 -6.04
N LYS A 55 -35.91 -13.83 -5.86
CA LYS A 55 -34.44 -13.88 -5.79
C LYS A 55 -33.90 -13.89 -4.35
N ILE A 56 -34.75 -13.82 -3.33
CA ILE A 56 -34.32 -13.74 -1.91
C ILE A 56 -33.36 -14.87 -1.51
N PRO A 57 -33.60 -16.15 -1.85
CA PRO A 57 -32.67 -17.23 -1.50
C PRO A 57 -31.31 -17.08 -2.18
N ALA A 58 -31.30 -16.69 -3.47
CA ALA A 58 -30.08 -16.45 -4.23
C ALA A 58 -29.29 -15.24 -3.70
N ILE A 59 -29.99 -14.19 -3.27
CA ILE A 59 -29.39 -12.99 -2.65
C ILE A 59 -28.72 -13.34 -1.31
N LEU A 60 -29.35 -14.18 -0.49
CA LEU A 60 -28.78 -14.61 0.79
C LEU A 60 -27.49 -15.44 0.58
N PHE A 61 -27.49 -16.41 -0.33
CA PHE A 61 -26.28 -17.18 -0.65
C PHE A 61 -25.17 -16.30 -1.27
N SER A 62 -25.50 -15.38 -2.17
CA SER A 62 -24.51 -14.45 -2.74
C SER A 62 -23.94 -13.50 -1.69
N SER A 63 -24.74 -13.12 -0.69
CA SER A 63 -24.30 -12.19 0.36
C SER A 63 -23.24 -12.82 1.27
N ILE A 64 -23.37 -14.10 1.63
CA ILE A 64 -22.38 -14.83 2.43
C ILE A 64 -21.04 -14.92 1.69
N ILE A 65 -21.07 -15.30 0.40
CA ILE A 65 -19.87 -15.38 -0.43
C ILE A 65 -19.22 -13.99 -0.55
N THR A 66 -20.01 -12.94 -0.79
CA THR A 66 -19.52 -11.56 -0.89
C THR A 66 -18.84 -11.12 0.41
N ILE A 67 -19.49 -11.32 1.56
CA ILE A 67 -18.93 -10.96 2.87
C ILE A 67 -17.62 -11.70 3.10
N ALA A 68 -17.57 -13.01 2.80
CA ALA A 68 -16.36 -13.81 2.92
C ALA A 68 -15.24 -13.29 2.00
N THR A 69 -15.54 -12.96 0.74
CA THR A 69 -14.55 -12.41 -0.21
C THR A 69 -14.03 -11.04 0.23
N ILE A 70 -14.88 -10.16 0.75
CA ILE A 70 -14.47 -8.86 1.31
C ILE A 70 -13.56 -9.08 2.52
N PHE A 71 -13.91 -10.01 3.42
CA PHE A 71 -13.09 -10.33 4.58
C PHE A 71 -11.71 -10.86 4.19
N ILE A 72 -11.65 -11.80 3.25
CA ILE A 72 -10.39 -12.35 2.75
C ILE A 72 -9.54 -11.24 2.10
N GLY A 73 -10.15 -10.41 1.25
CA GLY A 73 -9.47 -9.27 0.63
C GLY A 73 -8.93 -8.27 1.66
N ALA A 74 -9.71 -7.95 2.70
CA ALA A 74 -9.30 -7.08 3.79
C ALA A 74 -8.14 -7.67 4.61
N ILE A 75 -8.17 -8.98 4.90
CA ILE A 75 -7.07 -9.68 5.61
C ILE A 75 -5.80 -9.67 4.77
N ILE A 76 -5.88 -9.96 3.47
CA ILE A 76 -4.73 -9.92 2.55
C ILE A 76 -4.13 -8.50 2.50
N THR A 77 -4.99 -7.48 2.42
CA THR A 77 -4.59 -6.07 2.46
C THR A 77 -3.88 -5.74 3.78
N LEU A 78 -4.45 -6.18 4.91
CA LEU A 78 -3.87 -5.98 6.24
C LEU A 78 -2.50 -6.65 6.36
N LEU A 79 -2.36 -7.89 5.88
CA LEU A 79 -1.08 -8.59 5.86
C LEU A 79 -0.05 -7.88 4.97
N GLY A 80 -0.46 -7.42 3.79
CA GLY A 80 0.37 -6.62 2.90
C GLY A 80 0.88 -5.35 3.58
N VAL A 81 0.01 -4.65 4.30
CA VAL A 81 0.38 -3.43 5.04
C VAL A 81 1.32 -3.75 6.19
N TYR A 82 0.94 -4.70 7.03
CA TYR A 82 1.63 -4.99 8.28
C TYR A 82 2.99 -5.66 8.07
N VAL A 83 3.04 -6.67 7.19
CA VAL A 83 4.24 -7.50 6.99
C VAL A 83 5.19 -6.88 5.96
N LYS A 84 4.68 -6.12 5.00
CA LYS A 84 5.47 -5.63 3.86
C LYS A 84 5.55 -4.11 3.81
N LEU A 85 4.43 -3.40 3.75
CA LEU A 85 4.43 -1.95 3.56
C LEU A 85 5.09 -1.22 4.74
N LEU A 86 4.71 -1.58 5.97
CA LEU A 86 5.20 -0.92 7.17
C LEU A 86 6.70 -1.16 7.39
N PRO A 87 7.22 -2.42 7.33
CA PRO A 87 8.65 -2.66 7.35
C PRO A 87 9.39 -2.02 6.17
N GLY A 88 8.78 -1.97 4.98
CA GLY A 88 9.34 -1.30 3.81
C GLY A 88 9.52 0.20 4.02
N ALA A 89 8.47 0.88 4.49
CA ALA A 89 8.52 2.29 4.83
C ALA A 89 9.48 2.58 5.99
N SER A 90 9.57 1.69 6.98
CA SER A 90 10.53 1.81 8.08
C SER A 90 11.98 1.65 7.61
N SER A 91 12.25 0.68 6.72
CA SER A 91 13.59 0.50 6.15
C SER A 91 14.03 1.71 5.31
N LEU A 92 13.08 2.37 4.63
CA LEU A 92 13.33 3.65 3.97
C LEU A 92 13.53 4.80 4.96
N ALA A 93 12.85 4.80 6.11
CA ALA A 93 13.07 5.78 7.17
C ALA A 93 14.46 5.65 7.80
N ASP A 94 14.97 4.42 7.93
CA ASP A 94 16.34 4.15 8.36
C ASP A 94 17.38 4.57 7.31
N TYR A 95 16.99 4.55 6.03
CA TYR A 95 17.83 5.05 4.93
C TYR A 95 17.91 6.58 4.89
N SER A 96 16.77 7.26 5.06
CA SER A 96 16.68 8.71 5.07
C SER A 96 15.52 9.17 5.96
N GLU A 97 15.81 10.10 6.88
CA GLU A 97 14.84 10.65 7.83
C GLU A 97 13.61 11.25 7.12
N ARG A 98 13.76 11.64 5.85
CA ARG A 98 12.65 12.11 5.00
C ARG A 98 11.50 11.11 4.99
N TYR A 99 11.73 9.80 5.08
CA TYR A 99 10.66 8.80 5.03
C TYR A 99 9.97 8.55 6.38
N SER A 100 10.50 9.07 7.50
CA SER A 100 9.97 8.83 8.85
C SER A 100 8.51 9.28 9.02
N THR A 101 8.16 10.46 8.50
CA THR A 101 6.78 10.99 8.54
C THR A 101 5.82 10.06 7.81
N ALA A 102 6.18 9.62 6.60
CA ALA A 102 5.35 8.72 5.81
C ALA A 102 5.15 7.37 6.52
N ALA A 103 6.23 6.79 7.05
CA ALA A 103 6.17 5.54 7.80
C ALA A 103 5.25 5.64 9.03
N SER A 104 5.33 6.74 9.78
CA SER A 104 4.48 6.98 10.95
C SER A 104 3.00 7.13 10.57
N LEU A 105 2.69 7.89 9.52
CA LEU A 105 1.31 8.05 9.04
C LEU A 105 0.72 6.73 8.53
N ILE A 106 1.50 5.91 7.82
CA ILE A 106 1.07 4.57 7.39
C ILE A 106 0.82 3.66 8.61
N LYS A 107 1.70 3.71 9.62
CA LYS A 107 1.57 2.90 10.83
C LYS A 107 0.34 3.26 11.66
N ILE A 108 0.12 4.55 11.91
CA ILE A 108 -0.99 4.98 12.77
C ILE A 108 -2.29 4.98 11.96
N GLY A 109 -2.27 5.56 10.77
CA GLY A 109 -3.47 5.72 9.95
C GLY A 109 -3.87 4.44 9.23
N TYR A 110 -3.01 3.89 8.38
CA TYR A 110 -3.40 2.79 7.49
C TYR A 110 -3.62 1.48 8.25
N LEU A 111 -2.66 1.09 9.10
CA LEU A 111 -2.77 -0.12 9.90
C LEU A 111 -3.85 0.01 10.98
N GLY A 112 -3.83 1.12 11.75
CA GLY A 112 -4.83 1.38 12.78
C GLY A 112 -6.25 1.44 12.21
N GLY A 113 -6.43 2.13 11.08
CA GLY A 113 -7.71 2.23 10.39
C GLY A 113 -8.25 0.89 9.90
N LEU A 114 -7.42 0.06 9.25
CA LEU A 114 -7.85 -1.27 8.82
C LEU A 114 -8.29 -2.16 9.98
N ILE A 115 -7.51 -2.19 11.06
CA ILE A 115 -7.85 -2.98 12.25
C ILE A 115 -9.18 -2.49 12.83
N LEU A 116 -9.36 -1.17 12.96
CA LEU A 116 -10.58 -0.60 13.51
C LEU A 116 -11.81 -0.93 12.65
N ILE A 117 -11.67 -0.92 11.33
CA ILE A 117 -12.76 -1.30 10.41
C ILE A 117 -13.11 -2.78 10.56
N ILE A 118 -12.13 -3.68 10.62
CA ILE A 118 -12.38 -5.12 10.80
C ILE A 118 -13.11 -5.37 12.12
N VAL A 119 -12.62 -4.78 13.22
CA VAL A 119 -13.27 -4.85 14.54
C VAL A 119 -14.67 -4.24 14.49
N GLY A 120 -14.83 -3.11 13.81
CA GLY A 120 -16.12 -2.44 13.63
C GLY A 120 -17.14 -3.29 12.87
N ILE A 121 -16.72 -4.03 11.83
CA ILE A 121 -17.58 -4.95 11.09
C ILE A 121 -18.02 -6.12 11.98
N ILE A 122 -17.11 -6.69 12.78
CA ILE A 122 -17.44 -7.79 13.71
C ILE A 122 -18.43 -7.32 14.78
N THR A 123 -18.31 -6.06 15.22
CA THR A 123 -19.14 -5.47 16.29
C THR A 123 -20.37 -4.72 15.77
N LEU A 124 -20.68 -4.82 14.47
CA LEU A 124 -21.72 -4.04 13.78
C LEU A 124 -23.14 -4.29 14.31
N ILE A 125 -23.36 -5.43 14.98
CA ILE A 125 -24.62 -5.75 15.68
C ILE A 125 -24.92 -4.75 16.81
N ALA A 126 -23.89 -4.12 17.38
CA ALA A 126 -24.01 -3.03 18.33
C ALA A 126 -23.86 -1.67 17.62
N ILE A 127 -24.61 -0.66 18.05
CA ILE A 127 -24.48 0.75 17.58
C ILE A 127 -23.03 1.24 17.67
N ILE A 128 -22.25 0.69 18.60
CA ILE A 128 -20.82 0.95 18.80
C ILE A 128 -19.97 0.61 17.57
N GLY A 129 -20.34 -0.42 16.79
CA GLY A 129 -19.59 -0.85 15.61
C GLY A 129 -19.55 0.23 14.51
N ALA A 130 -20.62 0.99 14.34
CA ALA A 130 -20.67 2.10 13.40
C ALA A 130 -19.64 3.19 13.74
N SER A 131 -19.48 3.51 15.03
CA SER A 131 -18.49 4.49 15.51
C SER A 131 -17.05 4.05 15.19
N PHE A 132 -16.75 2.75 15.35
CA PHE A 132 -15.43 2.19 15.01
C PHE A 132 -15.18 2.23 13.50
N ILE A 133 -16.18 1.95 12.67
CA ILE A 133 -16.03 2.02 11.22
C ILE A 133 -15.76 3.46 10.78
N ILE A 134 -16.53 4.44 11.27
CA ILE A 134 -16.33 5.85 10.95
C ILE A 134 -14.93 6.31 11.35
N THR A 135 -14.52 6.02 12.58
CA THR A 135 -13.18 6.35 13.08
C THR A 135 -12.10 5.65 12.24
N GLY A 136 -12.31 4.39 11.87
CA GLY A 136 -11.38 3.60 11.06
C GLY A 136 -11.20 4.17 9.65
N PHE A 137 -12.27 4.68 9.04
CA PHE A 137 -12.19 5.39 7.76
C PHE A 137 -11.37 6.68 7.85
N ILE A 138 -11.53 7.45 8.92
CA ILE A 138 -10.73 8.67 9.16
C ILE A 138 -9.25 8.29 9.30
N LEU A 139 -8.92 7.26 10.07
CA LEU A 139 -7.55 6.77 10.18
C LEU A 139 -6.99 6.27 8.84
N LEU A 140 -7.76 5.48 8.08
CA LEU A 140 -7.36 5.02 6.75
C LEU A 140 -7.03 6.18 5.81
N PHE A 141 -7.80 7.27 5.87
CA PHE A 141 -7.56 8.48 5.08
C PHE A 141 -6.21 9.11 5.43
N ILE A 142 -5.90 9.24 6.73
CA ILE A 142 -4.57 9.71 7.19
C ILE A 142 -3.46 8.76 6.70
N GLY A 143 -3.71 7.45 6.72
CA GLY A 143 -2.80 6.45 6.18
C GLY A 143 -2.51 6.63 4.70
N LYS A 144 -3.55 6.90 3.88
CA LYS A 144 -3.40 7.18 2.46
C LYS A 144 -2.55 8.43 2.21
N ILE A 145 -2.68 9.47 3.02
CA ILE A 145 -1.81 10.66 2.93
C ILE A 145 -0.34 10.27 3.16
N GLY A 146 -0.06 9.45 4.18
CA GLY A 146 1.30 8.94 4.42
C GLY A 146 1.88 8.20 3.22
N LEU A 147 1.05 7.41 2.55
CA LEU A 147 1.40 6.66 1.36
C LEU A 147 1.65 7.55 0.13
N ILE A 148 0.83 8.59 -0.07
CA ILE A 148 1.04 9.60 -1.12
C ILE A 148 2.38 10.33 -0.90
N ILE A 149 2.66 10.73 0.34
CA ILE A 149 3.95 11.36 0.70
C ILE A 149 5.11 10.41 0.44
N LEU A 150 4.96 9.13 0.76
CA LEU A 150 5.98 8.11 0.47
C LEU A 150 6.29 8.06 -1.04
N MET A 151 5.26 8.06 -1.89
CA MET A 151 5.43 8.00 -3.34
C MET A 151 6.13 9.23 -3.91
N PHE A 152 5.78 10.44 -3.47
CA PHE A 152 6.49 11.65 -3.92
C PHE A 152 7.95 11.65 -3.47
N LYS A 153 8.24 11.22 -2.23
CA LYS A 153 9.63 11.11 -1.75
C LYS A 153 10.43 10.07 -2.53
N LEU A 154 9.82 8.95 -2.90
CA LEU A 154 10.46 7.94 -3.76
C LEU A 154 10.78 8.49 -5.15
N ASN A 155 9.87 9.28 -5.73
CA ASN A 155 10.14 9.98 -6.99
C ASN A 155 11.33 10.93 -6.85
N ASP A 156 11.34 11.77 -5.81
CA ASP A 156 12.39 12.78 -5.62
C ASP A 156 13.77 12.16 -5.39
N GLU A 157 13.82 10.97 -4.76
CA GLU A 157 15.07 10.27 -4.45
C GLU A 157 15.60 9.45 -5.64
N PHE A 158 14.72 8.76 -6.36
CA PHE A 158 15.12 7.79 -7.40
C PHE A 158 14.86 8.26 -8.84
N ASP A 159 14.30 9.47 -9.01
CA ASP A 159 13.96 10.10 -10.28
C ASP A 159 13.15 9.16 -11.20
N ASP A 160 12.18 8.44 -10.62
CA ASP A 160 11.25 7.57 -11.35
C ASP A 160 9.83 8.12 -11.30
N SER A 161 9.39 8.67 -12.45
CA SER A 161 8.07 9.28 -12.61
C SER A 161 6.91 8.34 -12.32
N LYS A 162 7.11 7.01 -12.33
CA LYS A 162 6.04 6.06 -11.98
C LYS A 162 5.58 6.24 -10.53
N PHE A 163 6.48 6.59 -9.61
CA PHE A 163 6.10 6.89 -8.23
C PHE A 163 5.30 8.19 -8.14
N LEU A 164 5.68 9.22 -8.89
CA LEU A 164 4.92 10.47 -8.94
C LEU A 164 3.50 10.24 -9.49
N ILE A 165 3.39 9.52 -10.61
CA ILE A 165 2.09 9.16 -11.21
C ILE A 165 1.29 8.30 -10.23
N ALA A 166 1.91 7.33 -9.55
CA ALA A 166 1.25 6.53 -8.53
C ALA A 166 0.71 7.39 -7.37
N GLY A 167 1.50 8.36 -6.88
CA GLY A 167 1.08 9.33 -5.87
C GLY A 167 -0.17 10.12 -6.28
N ILE A 168 -0.19 10.63 -7.53
CA ILE A 168 -1.35 11.33 -8.09
C ILE A 168 -2.56 10.39 -8.22
N LEU A 169 -2.35 9.16 -8.70
CA LEU A 169 -3.41 8.16 -8.81
C LEU A 169 -3.98 7.76 -7.44
N PHE A 170 -3.17 7.74 -6.38
CA PHE A 170 -3.68 7.49 -5.03
C PHE A 170 -4.54 8.64 -4.49
N ILE A 171 -4.23 9.90 -4.86
CA ILE A 171 -5.10 11.05 -4.53
C ILE A 171 -6.45 10.89 -5.23
N LEU A 172 -6.46 10.65 -6.54
CA LEU A 172 -7.70 10.43 -7.30
C LEU A 172 -8.42 9.14 -6.87
N GLY A 173 -7.64 8.15 -6.42
CA GLY A 173 -8.07 6.84 -5.94
C GLY A 173 -8.86 6.88 -4.63
N ILE A 174 -8.87 8.02 -3.94
CA ILE A 174 -9.78 8.28 -2.81
C ILE A 174 -11.23 8.28 -3.30
N PHE A 175 -11.48 8.84 -4.48
CA PHE A 175 -12.83 8.93 -5.07
C PHE A 175 -13.14 7.76 -6.00
N VAL A 176 -12.12 7.22 -6.67
CA VAL A 176 -12.29 6.16 -7.68
C VAL A 176 -11.37 4.99 -7.35
N SER A 177 -11.91 3.94 -6.74
CA SER A 177 -11.13 2.77 -6.29
C SER A 177 -10.32 2.08 -7.40
N LEU A 178 -10.76 2.16 -8.65
CA LEU A 178 -10.01 1.63 -9.79
C LEU A 178 -8.66 2.33 -10.01
N LEU A 179 -8.58 3.64 -9.74
CA LEU A 179 -7.32 4.38 -9.86
C LEU A 179 -6.33 3.99 -8.77
N ASP A 180 -6.82 3.60 -7.58
CA ASP A 180 -5.99 3.06 -6.50
C ASP A 180 -5.28 1.77 -6.94
N LEU A 181 -6.01 0.87 -7.63
CA LEU A 181 -5.44 -0.35 -8.19
C LEU A 181 -4.35 -0.05 -9.23
N ILE A 182 -4.58 0.90 -10.14
CA ILE A 182 -3.59 1.30 -11.14
C ILE A 182 -2.37 1.93 -10.47
N GLY A 183 -2.57 2.73 -9.42
CA GLY A 183 -1.48 3.26 -8.59
C GLY A 183 -0.59 2.14 -8.04
N TRP A 184 -1.18 1.09 -7.48
CA TRP A 184 -0.43 -0.07 -6.97
C TRP A 184 0.35 -0.81 -8.06
N ILE A 185 -0.20 -0.94 -9.27
CA ILE A 185 0.53 -1.51 -10.42
C ILE A 185 1.78 -0.69 -10.73
N LEU A 186 1.67 0.65 -10.77
CA LEU A 186 2.82 1.52 -11.03
C LEU A 186 3.86 1.44 -9.92
N VAL A 187 3.45 1.36 -8.65
CA VAL A 187 4.38 1.15 -7.53
C VAL A 187 5.13 -0.18 -7.68
N TYR A 188 4.44 -1.25 -8.07
CA TYR A 188 5.05 -2.55 -8.27
C TYR A 188 6.14 -2.51 -9.36
N ILE A 189 5.83 -1.89 -10.50
CA ILE A 189 6.75 -1.78 -11.65
C ILE A 189 7.91 -0.84 -11.30
N GLY A 190 7.62 0.36 -10.78
CA GLY A 190 8.64 1.36 -10.43
C GLY A 190 9.62 0.86 -9.37
N ALA A 191 9.12 0.18 -8.33
CA ALA A 191 9.99 -0.43 -7.33
C ALA A 191 10.89 -1.51 -7.93
N GLY A 192 10.38 -2.31 -8.87
CA GLY A 192 11.18 -3.32 -9.59
C GLY A 192 12.34 -2.71 -10.37
N GLU A 193 12.08 -1.67 -11.16
CA GLU A 193 13.11 -1.00 -11.96
C GLU A 193 14.18 -0.32 -11.10
N VAL A 194 13.79 0.36 -10.01
CA VAL A 194 14.76 1.01 -9.13
C VAL A 194 15.62 -0.03 -8.40
N ILE A 195 15.05 -1.16 -7.99
CA ILE A 195 15.82 -2.27 -7.41
C ILE A 195 16.88 -2.77 -8.40
N GLU A 196 16.53 -2.96 -9.67
CA GLU A 196 17.46 -3.41 -10.71
C GLU A 196 18.60 -2.40 -10.92
N ARG A 197 18.28 -1.11 -11.01
CA ARG A 197 19.30 -0.03 -11.11
C ARG A 197 20.25 -0.03 -9.92
N LEU A 198 19.71 -0.20 -8.71
CA LEU A 198 20.52 -0.29 -7.48
C LEU A 198 21.43 -1.53 -7.48
N GLU A 199 20.99 -2.66 -8.05
CA GLU A 199 21.83 -3.86 -8.18
C GLU A 199 22.97 -3.68 -9.17
N VAL A 200 22.71 -3.08 -10.33
CA VAL A 200 23.74 -2.79 -11.34
C VAL A 200 24.82 -1.87 -10.77
N ALA A 201 24.40 -0.79 -10.09
CA ALA A 201 25.31 0.17 -9.48
C ALA A 201 26.17 -0.41 -8.34
N VAL A 202 25.79 -1.55 -7.76
CA VAL A 202 26.59 -2.28 -6.76
C VAL A 202 27.61 -3.23 -7.43
N LYS A 203 27.32 -3.74 -8.63
CA LYS A 203 28.15 -4.71 -9.34
C LYS A 203 29.30 -4.06 -10.14
N THR A 204 29.15 -2.82 -10.61
CA THR A 204 30.21 -2.12 -11.36
C THR A 204 31.12 -1.30 -10.43
N PRO A 205 32.43 -1.64 -10.27
CA PRO A 205 33.37 -0.81 -9.54
C PRO A 205 33.65 0.51 -10.29
N PRO A 206 34.02 1.60 -9.58
CA PRO A 206 34.32 2.88 -10.22
C PRO A 206 35.49 2.74 -11.21
N PRO A 207 35.48 3.50 -12.32
CA PRO A 207 36.59 3.47 -13.27
C PRO A 207 37.91 3.84 -12.58
N PRO A 208 39.04 3.23 -12.98
CA PRO A 208 40.34 3.58 -12.42
C PRO A 208 40.59 5.08 -12.54
N PRO A 209 41.23 5.73 -11.54
CA PRO A 209 41.63 7.12 -11.66
C PRO A 209 42.41 7.32 -12.96
N ALA A 210 41.98 8.29 -13.77
CA ALA A 210 42.76 8.70 -14.93
C ALA A 210 44.14 9.17 -14.42
N LEU A 211 45.19 8.46 -14.84
CA LEU A 211 46.59 8.81 -14.59
C LEU A 211 46.97 10.08 -15.36
#